data_AF-A0A285UDP2-F1
#
_entry.id   AF-A0A285UDP2-F1
#
_cell.length_a   1.000
_cell.length_b   1.000
_cell.length_c   1.000
_cell.angle_alpha   90.00
_cell.angle_beta   90.00
_cell.angle_gamma   90.00
#
_symmetry.space_group_name_H-M   'P 1'
#
loop_
_entity.id
_entity.type
_entity.pdbx_description
1 polymer ?
#
loop_
_entity_poly.entity_id
_entity_poly.type
_entity_poly.pdbx_seq_one_letter_code
_entity_poly.pdbx_strand_id
1 'polypeptide(L)'
;MNYKIFNKQVFEQAQVRSISDVPFTEEELENGMKLAVSKKDETLALYLVEVDGMKKFDVRWDDSSELFSGWHSAWDNFTWCLNTVEQEKQ
;
A
#
# COMPACT_ATOMS: atom_id res chain seq x y z
N MET A 1 12.74 -8.69 -5.48
CA MET A 1 11.52 -7.98 -5.03
C MET A 1 10.33 -8.89 -5.22
N ASN A 2 9.62 -9.16 -4.12
CA ASN A 2 8.51 -10.13 -4.05
C ASN A 2 7.15 -9.45 -4.30
N TYR A 3 7.18 -8.22 -4.82
CA TYR A 3 6.01 -7.40 -5.12
C TYR A 3 6.13 -6.73 -6.49
N LYS A 4 4.99 -6.27 -7.02
CA LYS A 4 4.86 -5.46 -8.24
C LYS A 4 4.35 -4.07 -7.85
N ILE A 5 4.96 -3.03 -8.38
CA ILE A 5 4.56 -1.63 -8.19
C ILE A 5 3.56 -1.25 -9.29
N PHE A 6 2.45 -0.60 -8.93
CA PHE A 6 1.44 -0.11 -9.88
C PHE A 6 1.51 1.40 -10.12
N ASN A 7 1.81 2.20 -9.09
CA ASN A 7 1.98 3.64 -9.23
C ASN A 7 3.38 4.06 -8.77
N LYS A 8 4.35 3.97 -9.69
CA LYS A 8 5.76 4.23 -9.40
C LYS A 8 6.00 5.67 -8.95
N GLN A 9 5.34 6.64 -9.57
CA GLN A 9 5.51 8.05 -9.25
C GLN A 9 5.10 8.35 -7.81
N VAL A 10 3.91 7.88 -7.38
CA VAL A 10 3.43 8.09 -6.02
C VAL A 10 4.24 7.29 -5.01
N PHE A 11 4.62 6.05 -5.36
CA PHE A 11 5.49 5.22 -4.53
C PHE A 11 6.85 5.88 -4.25
N GLU A 12 7.49 6.47 -5.26
CA GLU A 12 8.76 7.20 -5.08
C GLU A 12 8.55 8.53 -4.33
N GLN A 13 7.46 9.25 -4.60
CA GLN A 13 7.10 10.46 -3.86
C GLN A 13 6.93 10.19 -2.35
N ALA A 14 6.23 9.12 -2.00
CA ALA A 14 5.99 8.71 -0.60
C ALA A 14 7.27 8.46 0.20
N GLN A 15 8.39 8.17 -0.47
CA GLN A 15 9.68 7.93 0.17
C GLN A 15 10.42 9.20 0.57
N VAL A 16 10.12 10.34 -0.07
CA VAL A 16 10.94 11.56 0.05
C VAL A 16 10.15 12.81 0.42
N ARG A 17 8.82 12.82 0.25
CA ARG A 17 7.97 13.97 0.54
C ARG A 17 6.55 13.55 0.94
N SER A 18 5.76 14.53 1.36
CA SER A 18 4.35 14.31 1.69
C SER A 18 3.56 13.79 0.49
N ILE A 19 2.59 12.93 0.79
CA ILE A 19 1.59 12.36 -0.13
C ILE A 19 0.26 13.14 -0.09
N SER A 20 0.15 14.17 0.73
CA SER A 20 -1.07 14.98 0.90
C SER A 20 -1.57 15.59 -0.41
N ASP A 21 -0.66 15.91 -1.34
CA ASP A 21 -0.98 16.56 -2.61
C ASP A 21 -1.25 15.56 -3.75
N VAL A 22 -1.28 14.25 -3.47
CA VAL A 22 -1.56 13.25 -4.49
C VAL A 22 -3.04 13.29 -4.88
N PRO A 23 -3.36 13.66 -6.13
CA PRO A 23 -4.74 13.69 -6.59
C PRO A 23 -5.27 12.26 -6.74
N PHE A 24 -6.53 12.05 -6.38
CA PHE A 24 -7.23 10.79 -6.61
C PHE A 24 -8.25 10.96 -7.72
N THR A 25 -8.43 9.91 -8.53
CA THR A 25 -9.61 9.77 -9.39
C THR A 25 -10.84 9.40 -8.56
N GLU A 26 -12.04 9.44 -9.15
CA GLU A 26 -13.28 8.98 -8.49
C GLU A 26 -13.16 7.53 -8.01
N GLU A 27 -12.59 6.65 -8.83
CA GLU A 27 -12.35 5.24 -8.48
C GLU A 27 -11.38 5.10 -7.29
N GLU A 28 -10.33 5.91 -7.24
CA GLU A 28 -9.33 5.89 -6.16
C GLU A 28 -9.86 6.50 -4.86
N LEU A 29 -10.83 7.42 -4.93
CA LEU A 29 -11.54 7.92 -3.75
C LEU A 29 -12.39 6.82 -3.11
N GLU A 30 -13.00 5.95 -3.92
CA GLU A 30 -13.82 4.83 -3.43
C GLU A 30 -12.96 3.65 -2.95
N ASN A 31 -11.92 3.29 -3.71
CA ASN A 31 -11.20 2.02 -3.51
C ASN A 31 -9.79 2.19 -2.92
N GLY A 32 -9.24 3.40 -2.96
CA GLY A 32 -7.83 3.68 -2.72
C GLY A 32 -6.96 3.48 -3.97
N MET A 33 -5.88 4.24 -4.05
CA MET A 33 -4.85 4.12 -5.08
C MET A 33 -3.89 2.98 -4.75
N LYS A 34 -3.89 1.93 -5.57
CA LYS A 34 -2.98 0.78 -5.41
C LYS A 34 -1.54 1.16 -5.71
N LEU A 35 -0.64 0.97 -4.75
CA LEU A 35 0.78 1.28 -4.88
C LEU A 35 1.60 0.02 -5.21
N ALA A 36 1.38 -1.06 -4.47
CA ALA A 36 2.08 -2.33 -4.66
C ALA A 36 1.21 -3.54 -4.34
N VAL A 37 1.53 -4.70 -4.93
CA VAL A 37 0.92 -6.00 -4.62
C VAL A 37 2.00 -7.07 -4.49
N SER A 38 1.81 -8.07 -3.64
CA SER A 38 2.66 -9.27 -3.63
C SER A 38 2.55 -10.03 -4.96
N LYS A 39 3.66 -10.62 -5.40
CA LYS A 39 3.69 -11.49 -6.59
C LYS A 39 3.18 -12.90 -6.30
N LYS A 40 3.23 -13.32 -5.03
CA LYS A 40 2.78 -14.64 -4.58
C LYS A 40 1.36 -14.63 -4.02
N ASP A 41 0.86 -13.46 -3.65
CA ASP A 41 -0.50 -13.30 -3.17
C ASP A 41 -1.10 -11.97 -3.65
N GLU A 42 -2.10 -12.06 -4.52
CA GLU A 42 -2.72 -10.85 -5.08
C GLU A 42 -3.64 -10.13 -4.07
N THR A 43 -4.00 -10.80 -2.95
CA THR A 43 -4.79 -10.18 -1.88
C THR A 43 -3.92 -9.29 -0.98
N LEU A 44 -2.62 -9.55 -0.91
CA LEU A 44 -1.66 -8.72 -0.16
C LEU A 44 -1.24 -7.50 -1.00
N ALA A 45 -1.77 -6.33 -0.64
CA ALA A 45 -1.55 -5.09 -1.37
C ALA A 45 -1.40 -3.89 -0.43
N LEU A 46 -0.63 -2.91 -0.92
CA LEU A 46 -0.42 -1.62 -0.30
C LEU A 46 -1.15 -0.55 -1.11
N TYR A 47 -2.00 0.20 -0.44
CA TYR A 47 -2.79 1.29 -1.01
C TYR A 47 -2.46 2.61 -0.36
N LEU A 48 -2.79 3.67 -1.08
CA LEU A 48 -2.96 5.01 -0.56
C LEU A 48 -4.45 5.33 -0.54
N VAL A 49 -4.97 5.70 0.63
CA VAL A 49 -6.40 6.00 0.85
C VAL A 49 -6.56 7.39 1.43
N GLU A 50 -7.76 7.96 1.35
CA GLU A 50 -8.12 9.16 2.08
C GLU A 50 -9.10 8.80 3.20
N VAL A 51 -8.76 9.17 4.44
CA VAL A 51 -9.57 8.92 5.63
C VAL A 51 -9.63 10.23 6.40
N ASP A 52 -10.84 10.72 6.65
CA ASP A 52 -11.09 12.00 7.34
C ASP A 52 -10.35 13.19 6.70
N GLY A 53 -10.25 13.21 5.36
CA GLY A 53 -9.54 14.25 4.61
C GLY A 53 -8.02 14.16 4.68
N MET A 54 -7.47 13.09 5.26
CA MET A 54 -6.03 12.85 5.33
C MET A 54 -5.63 11.61 4.52
N LYS A 55 -4.57 11.75 3.71
CA LYS A 55 -3.99 10.62 3.00
C LYS A 55 -3.26 9.69 3.97
N LYS A 56 -3.60 8.41 3.95
CA LYS A 56 -3.00 7.35 4.77
C LYS A 56 -2.60 6.17 3.88
N PHE A 57 -1.66 5.37 4.34
CA PHE A 57 -1.36 4.09 3.73
C PHE A 57 -2.23 3.01 4.34
N ASP A 58 -2.67 2.08 3.51
CA ASP A 58 -3.55 0.98 3.88
C ASP A 58 -2.92 -0.32 3.39
N VAL A 59 -2.48 -1.16 4.33
CA VAL A 59 -1.97 -2.50 4.02
C VAL A 59 -3.14 -3.45 4.13
N ARG A 60 -3.54 -4.05 3.00
CA ARG A 60 -4.63 -5.03 2.93
C ARG A 60 -4.04 -6.41 2.70
N TRP A 61 -4.54 -7.41 3.41
CA TRP A 61 -4.24 -8.81 3.17
C TRP A 61 -5.46 -9.66 3.51
N ASP A 62 -5.96 -10.39 2.52
CA ASP A 62 -7.20 -11.18 2.60
C ASP A 62 -8.41 -10.34 3.06
N ASP A 63 -8.95 -10.60 4.25
CA ASP A 63 -10.07 -9.89 4.86
C ASP A 63 -9.64 -8.83 5.89
N SER A 64 -8.33 -8.68 6.07
CA SER A 64 -7.73 -7.81 7.08
C SER A 64 -7.11 -6.56 6.45
N SER A 65 -7.16 -5.43 7.16
CA SER A 65 -6.45 -4.22 6.76
C SER A 65 -5.96 -3.40 7.94
N GLU A 66 -4.87 -2.66 7.73
CA GLU A 66 -4.29 -1.77 8.74
C GLU A 66 -3.88 -0.43 8.11
N LEU A 67 -4.25 0.66 8.80
CA LEU A 67 -4.03 2.04 8.36
C LEU A 67 -2.82 2.66 9.06
N PHE A 68 -1.97 3.33 8.28
CA PHE A 68 -0.78 4.01 8.75
C PHE A 68 -0.74 5.45 8.24
N SER A 69 -0.34 6.38 9.12
CA SER A 69 -0.14 7.78 8.72
C SER A 69 1.25 8.05 8.12
N GLY A 70 2.16 7.06 8.14
CA GLY A 70 3.54 7.21 7.69
C GLY A 70 4.02 6.04 6.83
N TRP A 71 4.88 6.35 5.87
CA TRP A 71 5.38 5.37 4.90
C TRP A 71 6.19 4.24 5.53
N HIS A 72 7.08 4.56 6.47
CA HIS A 72 7.95 3.56 7.09
C HIS A 72 7.17 2.42 7.76
N SER A 73 6.19 2.75 8.60
CA SER A 73 5.39 1.73 9.30
C SER A 73 4.54 0.88 8.34
N ALA A 74 3.93 1.52 7.34
CA ALA A 74 3.20 0.79 6.30
C ALA A 74 4.11 -0.15 5.51
N TRP A 75 5.32 0.32 5.20
CA TRP A 75 6.32 -0.45 4.47
C TRP A 75 6.85 -1.63 5.29
N ASP A 76 7.15 -1.43 6.56
CA ASP A 76 7.60 -2.48 7.46
C ASP A 76 6.52 -3.55 7.63
N ASN A 77 5.25 -3.16 7.77
CA ASN A 77 4.13 -4.10 7.82
C ASN A 77 3.98 -4.86 6.49
N PHE A 78 3.94 -4.15 5.36
CA PHE A 78 3.81 -4.77 4.05
C PHE A 78 4.96 -5.74 3.76
N THR A 79 6.20 -5.38 4.10
CA THR A 79 7.37 -6.27 3.93
C THR A 79 7.37 -7.46 4.88
N TRP A 80 6.87 -7.29 6.10
CA TRP A 80 6.64 -8.41 7.01
C TRP A 80 5.63 -9.40 6.41
N CYS A 81 4.46 -8.92 5.94
CA CYS A 81 3.46 -9.75 5.25
C CYS A 81 4.03 -10.46 4.01
N LEU A 82 4.86 -9.76 3.22
CA LEU A 82 5.54 -10.36 2.06
C LEU A 82 6.44 -11.54 2.45
N ASN A 83 7.15 -11.44 3.58
CA ASN A 83 8.00 -12.52 4.08
C ASN A 83 7.18 -13.70 4.61
N THR A 84 6.05 -13.42 5.28
CA THR A 84 5.13 -14.46 5.75
C THR A 84 4.55 -15.25 4.58
N VAL A 85 4.01 -14.56 3.56
CA VAL A 85 3.50 -15.18 2.33
C VAL A 85 4.59 -15.99 1.60
N GLU A 86 5.83 -15.50 1.59
CA GLU A 86 6.95 -16.20 0.96
C GLU A 86 7.23 -17.56 1.61
N GLN A 87 7.10 -17.65 2.94
CA GLN A 87 7.31 -18.86 3.73
C GLN A 87 6.13 -19.83 3.67
N GLU A 88 4.89 -19.34 3.70
CA GLU A 88 3.69 -20.18 3.67
C GLU A 88 3.44 -20.83 2.31
N LYS A 89 3.85 -20.16 1.22
CA LYS A 89 3.66 -20.62 -0.17
C LYS A 89 4.96 -21.15 -0.80
N GLN A 90 5.85 -21.74 0.01
CA GLN A 90 7.02 -22.52 -0.45
C GLN A 90 6.65 -23.99 -0.62
#